data_AF-A0A1D8D090-F1
#
_entry.id   AF-A0A1D8D090-F1
#
_cell.length_a   1.000
_cell.length_b   1.000
_cell.length_c   1.000
_cell.angle_alpha   90.00
_cell.angle_beta   90.00
_cell.angle_gamma   90.00
#
_symmetry.space_group_name_H-M   'P 1'
#
loop_
_entity.id
_entity.type
_entity.pdbx_description
1 polymer ?
#
loop_
_entity_poly.entity_id
_entity_poly.type
_entity_poly.pdbx_seq_one_letter_code
_entity_poly.pdbx_strand_id
1 'polypeptide(L)'
;MYPIQIGNYDFKRIYLWLQYSDKLPFFTEVVIEVFYPNNMQADGLVMFNHGFLIGFDPFFYPKQLLSKLTNQDTPLFEVNPSWYYNYSQAAIDNNWALAFVTTVHQQIDSMPWTDFGGSPRPGQAAYAAASYLIRYGATHKYNDEKAVRAFQFLKHDSNPLKAGLSNGNRVLFAGHSVGGAHAQAAATGFANLHEIGGKNFTSYDPVFYNREVTPDHTPPLSKWKPEQMADPVGVLQLSPVDGAGGKIFPVFAPGMKPYREKLAEMKIPNLMVVGNCDSACLTNASNPPAWSATDSNNQYAQMTPAGKESWGAVCMVENGGHCGYLLHRNDLCKMADSQPNKLAGCKDAKIWLAGEKEYAFTNELMKRYMAQLAPGKSRIESFDAWKGCELISWLSDDTSDKKGISLTKIQGQNVHFAH
;
A
#
# COMPACT_ATOMS: atom_id res chain seq x y z
N MET A 1 19.50 1.40 -16.59
CA MET A 1 20.14 2.54 -15.91
C MET A 1 20.72 2.08 -14.57
N TYR A 2 21.88 2.61 -14.17
CA TYR A 2 22.38 2.46 -12.79
C TYR A 2 21.43 3.19 -11.83
N PRO A 3 21.33 2.77 -10.55
CA PRO A 3 20.51 3.47 -9.57
C PRO A 3 20.96 4.92 -9.40
N ILE A 4 20.00 5.83 -9.16
CA ILE A 4 20.32 7.22 -8.78
C ILE A 4 20.66 7.22 -7.29
N GLN A 5 21.87 7.63 -6.93
CA GLN A 5 22.28 7.71 -5.53
C GLN A 5 21.79 9.02 -4.90
N ILE A 6 21.11 8.92 -3.78
CA ILE A 6 20.64 10.03 -2.96
C ILE A 6 21.19 9.80 -1.55
N GLY A 7 22.35 10.39 -1.26
CA GLY A 7 23.05 10.15 0.00
C GLY A 7 23.50 8.69 0.14
N ASN A 8 23.06 8.03 1.21
CA ASN A 8 23.34 6.61 1.49
C ASN A 8 22.27 5.65 0.92
N TYR A 9 21.39 6.13 0.04
CA TYR A 9 20.33 5.35 -0.58
C TYR A 9 20.43 5.36 -2.10
N ASP A 10 20.04 4.25 -2.70
CA ASP A 10 19.94 4.05 -4.14
C ASP A 10 18.45 4.06 -4.54
N PHE A 11 18.13 4.75 -5.64
CA PHE A 11 16.82 4.75 -6.27
C PHE A 11 16.86 3.97 -7.59
N LYS A 12 15.90 3.08 -7.80
CA LYS A 12 15.73 2.38 -9.07
C LYS A 12 14.27 2.25 -9.45
N ARG A 13 14.02 2.29 -10.75
CA ARG A 13 12.70 2.03 -11.33
C ARG A 13 12.74 0.74 -12.14
N ILE A 14 11.77 -0.13 -11.92
CA ILE A 14 11.65 -1.44 -12.54
C ILE A 14 10.30 -1.51 -13.24
N TYR A 15 10.29 -2.04 -14.45
CA TYR A 15 9.09 -2.28 -15.25
C TYR A 15 8.97 -3.78 -15.50
N LEU A 16 7.82 -4.35 -15.13
CA LEU A 16 7.52 -5.77 -15.27
C LEU A 16 6.11 -5.96 -15.79
N TRP A 17 5.85 -7.11 -16.39
CA TRP A 17 4.49 -7.57 -16.63
C TRP A 17 4.08 -8.55 -15.55
N LEU A 18 2.85 -8.46 -15.10
CA LEU A 18 2.24 -9.34 -14.12
C LEU A 18 1.05 -10.05 -14.76
N GLN A 19 1.05 -11.38 -14.70
CA GLN A 19 -0.18 -12.15 -14.80
C GLN A 19 -0.64 -12.49 -13.39
N TYR A 20 -1.92 -12.30 -13.09
CA TYR A 20 -2.47 -12.69 -11.78
C TYR A 20 -2.70 -14.19 -11.65
N SER A 21 -2.70 -14.93 -12.77
CA SER A 21 -2.73 -16.39 -12.81
C SER A 21 -2.19 -16.83 -14.16
N ASP A 22 -1.34 -17.86 -14.16
CA ASP A 22 -0.83 -18.54 -15.35
C ASP A 22 -1.93 -19.17 -16.24
N LYS A 23 -3.14 -19.33 -15.71
CA LYS A 23 -4.32 -19.85 -16.44
C LYS A 23 -5.02 -18.79 -17.27
N LEU A 24 -4.76 -17.51 -17.06
CA LEU A 24 -5.45 -16.41 -17.71
C LEU A 24 -4.44 -15.52 -18.45
N PRO A 25 -4.56 -15.34 -19.78
CA PRO A 25 -3.57 -14.62 -20.59
C PRO A 25 -3.72 -13.09 -20.48
N PHE A 26 -4.06 -12.56 -19.31
CA PHE A 26 -4.21 -11.13 -19.07
C PHE A 26 -2.98 -10.59 -18.33
N PHE A 27 -2.27 -9.68 -18.98
CA PHE A 27 -1.09 -9.04 -18.45
C PHE A 27 -1.43 -7.62 -17.94
N THR A 28 -0.86 -7.28 -16.80
CA THR A 28 -0.91 -5.96 -16.19
C THR A 28 0.51 -5.42 -16.12
N GLU A 29 0.77 -4.21 -16.60
CA GLU A 29 2.07 -3.59 -16.38
C GLU A 29 2.18 -3.15 -14.92
N VAL A 30 3.32 -3.46 -14.32
CA VAL A 30 3.67 -3.09 -12.95
C VAL A 30 4.95 -2.29 -13.01
N VAL A 31 4.90 -1.10 -12.42
CA VAL A 31 6.05 -0.23 -12.23
C VAL A 31 6.35 -0.14 -10.76
N ILE A 32 7.61 -0.37 -10.41
CA ILE A 32 8.12 -0.36 -9.05
C ILE A 32 9.23 0.69 -8.97
N GLU A 33 8.99 1.75 -8.21
CA GLU A 33 9.99 2.75 -7.82
C GLU A 33 10.50 2.37 -6.43
N VAL A 34 11.76 1.96 -6.31
CA VAL A 34 12.31 1.46 -5.05
C VAL A 34 13.52 2.30 -4.61
N PHE A 35 13.48 2.72 -3.35
CA PHE A 35 14.55 3.38 -2.61
C PHE A 35 15.08 2.40 -1.56
N TYR A 36 16.38 2.12 -1.57
CA TYR A 36 16.99 1.13 -0.69
C TYR A 36 18.40 1.58 -0.27
N PRO A 37 18.90 1.14 0.90
CA PRO A 37 20.21 1.57 1.37
C PRO A 37 21.33 1.00 0.49
N ASN A 38 22.32 1.83 0.17
CA ASN A 38 23.43 1.47 -0.73
C ASN A 38 24.33 0.35 -0.19
N ASN A 39 24.28 0.10 1.13
CA ASN A 39 24.97 -1.01 1.78
C ASN A 39 24.24 -2.36 1.60
N MET A 40 23.05 -2.37 0.98
CA MET A 40 22.23 -3.56 0.73
C MET A 40 21.80 -4.30 2.01
N GLN A 41 21.54 -3.55 3.10
CA GLN A 41 21.16 -4.10 4.41
C GLN A 41 19.85 -3.51 4.93
N ALA A 42 18.82 -3.40 4.09
CA ALA A 42 17.50 -2.96 4.54
C ALA A 42 16.90 -3.95 5.54
N ASP A 43 16.36 -3.41 6.62
CA ASP A 43 15.77 -4.15 7.74
C ASP A 43 14.30 -4.56 7.51
N GLY A 44 13.70 -4.06 6.44
CA GLY A 44 12.32 -4.31 6.03
C GLY A 44 11.96 -3.48 4.80
N LEU A 45 10.74 -3.66 4.31
CA LEU A 45 10.20 -2.95 3.16
C LEU A 45 8.90 -2.23 3.54
N VAL A 46 8.80 -0.95 3.24
CA VAL A 46 7.49 -0.29 3.09
C VAL A 46 7.07 -0.44 1.64
N MET A 47 5.94 -1.10 1.40
CA MET A 47 5.31 -1.15 0.09
C MET A 47 4.14 -0.16 0.06
N PHE A 48 4.38 1.01 -0.51
CA PHE A 48 3.39 2.05 -0.66
C PHE A 48 2.62 1.85 -1.96
N ASN A 49 1.34 1.51 -1.84
CA ASN A 49 0.45 1.36 -2.97
C ASN A 49 0.00 2.74 -3.44
N HIS A 50 0.33 3.08 -4.68
CA HIS A 50 -0.24 4.23 -5.34
C HIS A 50 -1.03 3.81 -6.56
N GLY A 51 -2.34 3.81 -6.38
CA GLY A 51 -3.25 3.41 -7.40
C GLY A 51 -3.57 4.50 -8.43
N PHE A 52 -3.30 4.24 -9.71
CA PHE A 52 -3.81 5.04 -10.82
C PHE A 52 -4.56 4.19 -11.84
N LEU A 53 -5.65 4.76 -12.35
CA LEU A 53 -6.31 4.31 -13.56
C LEU A 53 -5.47 4.72 -14.78
N ILE A 54 -5.12 3.76 -15.65
CA ILE A 54 -4.69 4.08 -17.02
C ILE A 54 -5.48 3.16 -17.94
N GLY A 55 -6.25 3.78 -18.85
CA GLY A 55 -7.09 3.07 -19.80
C GLY A 55 -6.29 2.19 -20.77
N PHE A 56 -7.02 1.38 -21.53
CA PHE A 56 -6.48 0.54 -22.60
C PHE A 56 -5.57 1.35 -23.53
N ASP A 57 -4.38 0.80 -23.82
CA ASP A 57 -3.58 1.21 -24.97
C ASP A 57 -3.78 0.17 -26.08
N PRO A 58 -4.73 0.39 -27.03
CA PRO A 58 -4.97 -0.51 -28.15
C PRO A 58 -3.73 -0.78 -28.99
N PHE A 59 -2.77 0.14 -28.91
CA PHE A 59 -1.55 0.10 -29.68
C PHE A 59 -0.41 -0.52 -28.87
N PHE A 60 -0.68 -1.28 -27.79
CA PHE A 60 0.32 -1.98 -26.97
C PHE A 60 1.37 -2.75 -27.78
N TYR A 61 0.95 -3.80 -28.50
CA TYR A 61 1.86 -4.60 -29.33
C TYR A 61 2.54 -3.75 -30.42
N PRO A 62 1.81 -2.87 -31.14
CA PRO A 62 2.44 -1.93 -32.08
C PRO A 62 3.49 -0.99 -31.47
N LYS A 63 3.25 -0.40 -30.30
CA LYS A 63 4.15 0.52 -29.60
C LYS A 63 5.36 -0.21 -29.04
N GLN A 64 5.20 -1.40 -28.49
CA GLN A 64 6.32 -2.24 -28.04
C GLN A 64 7.20 -2.67 -29.23
N LEU A 65 6.57 -2.98 -30.38
CA LEU A 65 7.29 -3.28 -31.61
C LEU A 65 8.05 -2.05 -32.13
N LEU A 66 7.40 -0.88 -32.17
CA LEU A 66 8.00 0.40 -32.56
C LEU A 66 9.14 0.81 -31.63
N SER A 67 8.96 0.72 -30.32
CA SER A 67 9.98 0.96 -29.29
C SER A 67 11.25 0.17 -29.55
N LYS A 68 11.11 -1.10 -29.94
CA LYS A 68 12.25 -1.95 -30.32
C LYS A 68 12.86 -1.56 -31.65
N LEU A 69 12.06 -1.19 -32.64
CA LEU A 69 12.56 -0.73 -33.94
C LEU A 69 13.30 0.61 -33.84
N THR A 70 12.87 1.49 -32.93
CA THR A 70 13.45 2.82 -32.73
C THR A 70 14.47 2.90 -31.60
N ASN A 71 14.64 1.80 -30.86
CA ASN A 71 15.49 1.74 -29.66
C ASN A 71 15.16 2.82 -28.61
N GLN A 72 13.90 3.26 -28.59
CA GLN A 72 13.40 4.25 -27.64
C GLN A 72 12.61 3.57 -26.53
N ASP A 73 13.02 3.79 -25.28
CA ASP A 73 12.21 3.46 -24.12
C ASP A 73 10.90 4.28 -24.20
N THR A 74 9.80 3.60 -24.47
CA THR A 74 8.45 4.19 -24.39
C THR A 74 7.79 3.59 -23.17
N PRO A 75 8.00 4.13 -21.96
CA PRO A 75 7.19 3.73 -20.81
C PRO A 75 5.73 3.94 -21.22
N LEU A 76 4.86 2.96 -20.97
CA LEU A 76 3.44 3.11 -21.32
C LEU A 76 2.77 4.18 -20.43
N PHE A 77 3.46 4.63 -19.37
CA PHE A 77 3.06 5.72 -18.50
C PHE A 77 4.22 6.34 -17.71
N GLU A 78 4.23 7.67 -17.64
CA GLU A 78 5.20 8.50 -16.88
C GLU A 78 4.58 8.99 -15.57
N VAL A 79 4.05 8.07 -14.76
CA VAL A 79 3.53 8.42 -13.43
C VAL A 79 4.55 8.06 -12.38
N ASN A 80 4.96 9.04 -11.56
CA ASN A 80 6.02 8.88 -10.56
C ASN A 80 5.43 9.09 -9.17
N PRO A 81 4.81 8.07 -8.54
CA PRO A 81 4.25 8.18 -7.19
C PRO A 81 5.23 8.77 -6.17
N SER A 82 6.51 8.43 -6.30
CA SER A 82 7.58 8.94 -5.42
C SER A 82 7.70 10.46 -5.40
N TRP A 83 7.20 11.15 -6.44
CA TRP A 83 7.07 12.60 -6.46
C TRP A 83 6.09 13.11 -5.39
N TYR A 84 4.95 12.43 -5.20
CA TYR A 84 3.90 12.88 -4.28
C TYR A 84 4.11 12.39 -2.84
N TYR A 85 4.74 11.22 -2.65
CA TYR A 85 4.86 10.54 -1.35
C TYR A 85 6.32 10.37 -0.94
N ASN A 86 7.04 11.46 -0.66
CA ASN A 86 8.46 11.35 -0.33
C ASN A 86 8.71 11.08 1.17
N TYR A 87 8.37 9.89 1.64
CA TYR A 87 8.67 9.45 3.02
C TYR A 87 10.10 8.86 3.15
N SER A 88 10.99 9.17 2.21
CA SER A 88 12.33 8.58 2.14
C SER A 88 13.16 8.86 3.39
N GLN A 89 12.98 10.02 4.04
CA GLN A 89 13.68 10.31 5.29
C GLN A 89 13.28 9.36 6.42
N ALA A 90 11.99 9.03 6.56
CA ALA A 90 11.55 8.06 7.56
C ALA A 90 12.14 6.66 7.29
N ALA A 91 12.28 6.28 6.02
CA ALA A 91 12.91 5.03 5.62
C ALA A 91 14.42 5.02 5.94
N ILE A 92 15.12 6.13 5.62
CA ILE A 92 16.54 6.35 5.95
C ILE A 92 16.78 6.23 7.45
N ASP A 93 15.99 6.94 8.27
CA ASP A 93 16.14 6.98 9.73
C ASP A 93 15.96 5.60 10.39
N ASN A 94 15.26 4.68 9.73
CA ASN A 94 15.02 3.33 10.24
C ASN A 94 15.81 2.25 9.51
N ASN A 95 16.61 2.59 8.49
CA ASN A 95 17.31 1.63 7.61
C ASN A 95 16.34 0.65 6.90
N TRP A 96 15.17 1.14 6.51
CA TRP A 96 14.18 0.38 5.72
C TRP A 96 14.28 0.74 4.24
N ALA A 97 13.86 -0.16 3.37
CA ALA A 97 13.58 0.15 1.98
C ALA A 97 12.15 0.69 1.82
N LEU A 98 11.94 1.54 0.82
CA LEU A 98 10.64 2.12 0.49
C LEU A 98 10.38 1.90 -1.00
N ALA A 99 9.29 1.22 -1.33
CA ALA A 99 8.87 1.01 -2.69
C ALA A 99 7.50 1.63 -2.95
N PHE A 100 7.32 2.21 -4.12
CA PHE A 100 6.05 2.63 -4.66
C PHE A 100 5.70 1.73 -5.83
N VAL A 101 4.50 1.18 -5.80
CA VAL A 101 3.98 0.33 -6.86
C VAL A 101 2.83 1.01 -7.58
N THR A 102 2.86 0.96 -8.90
CA THR A 102 1.80 1.43 -9.78
C THR A 102 1.47 0.35 -10.78
N THR A 103 0.19 0.13 -11.02
CA THR A 103 -0.32 -0.87 -11.96
C THR A 103 -1.35 -0.29 -12.89
N VAL A 104 -1.40 -0.84 -14.10
CA VAL A 104 -2.39 -0.45 -15.10
C VAL A 104 -3.55 -1.42 -15.13
N HIS A 105 -4.72 -0.90 -14.79
CA HIS A 105 -5.97 -1.64 -14.82
C HIS A 105 -6.92 -1.04 -15.82
N GLN A 106 -7.51 -1.90 -16.66
CA GLN A 106 -8.65 -1.55 -17.47
C GLN A 106 -9.84 -1.30 -16.56
N GLN A 107 -10.47 -0.13 -16.67
CA GLN A 107 -11.82 0.10 -16.19
C GLN A 107 -12.77 -0.02 -17.39
N ILE A 108 -13.79 -0.85 -17.22
CA ILE A 108 -14.88 -1.00 -18.17
C ILE A 108 -16.13 -0.52 -17.44
N ASP A 109 -16.78 0.54 -17.93
CA ASP A 109 -17.94 1.13 -17.28
C ASP A 109 -19.10 0.12 -17.10
N SER A 110 -19.22 -0.85 -18.01
CA SER A 110 -20.20 -1.96 -17.91
C SER A 110 -19.77 -3.09 -16.97
N MET A 111 -18.53 -3.09 -16.49
CA MET A 111 -17.99 -4.05 -15.54
C MET A 111 -17.41 -3.31 -14.33
N PRO A 112 -18.24 -2.77 -13.43
CA PRO A 112 -17.80 -1.94 -12.31
C PRO A 112 -16.92 -2.67 -11.28
N TRP A 113 -16.75 -3.99 -11.39
CA TRP A 113 -15.73 -4.71 -10.60
C TRP A 113 -14.30 -4.52 -11.12
N THR A 114 -14.18 -3.98 -12.32
CA THR A 114 -12.93 -3.46 -12.88
C THR A 114 -12.69 -2.01 -12.49
N ASP A 115 -13.61 -1.39 -11.73
CA ASP A 115 -13.44 -0.04 -11.17
C ASP A 115 -12.18 -0.03 -10.29
N PHE A 116 -11.28 0.88 -10.65
CA PHE A 116 -9.99 1.06 -10.02
C PHE A 116 -10.11 1.29 -8.51
N GLY A 117 -11.14 2.04 -8.08
CA GLY A 117 -11.31 2.38 -6.67
C GLY A 117 -11.73 1.20 -5.81
N GLY A 118 -12.47 0.22 -6.34
CA GLY A 118 -13.01 -0.90 -5.56
C GLY A 118 -12.51 -2.29 -5.95
N SER A 119 -11.62 -2.36 -6.95
CA SER A 119 -10.96 -3.61 -7.34
C SER A 119 -9.81 -3.95 -6.39
N PRO A 120 -9.67 -5.22 -5.95
CA PRO A 120 -8.52 -5.64 -5.15
C PRO A 120 -7.24 -5.84 -5.97
N ARG A 121 -7.31 -5.80 -7.32
CA ARG A 121 -6.20 -6.12 -8.21
C ARG A 121 -4.95 -5.24 -7.99
N PRO A 122 -5.04 -3.91 -7.79
CA PRO A 122 -3.86 -3.10 -7.46
C PRO A 122 -3.23 -3.52 -6.13
N GLY A 123 -4.02 -3.88 -5.11
CA GLY A 123 -3.52 -4.41 -3.84
C GLY A 123 -2.82 -5.76 -3.97
N GLN A 124 -3.42 -6.66 -4.76
CA GLN A 124 -2.83 -7.94 -5.14
C GLN A 124 -1.50 -7.78 -5.89
N ALA A 125 -1.38 -6.78 -6.77
CA ALA A 125 -0.12 -6.46 -7.42
C ALA A 125 0.91 -5.89 -6.46
N ALA A 126 0.51 -5.07 -5.50
CA ALA A 126 1.41 -4.56 -4.46
C ALA A 126 2.03 -5.70 -3.64
N TYR A 127 1.24 -6.70 -3.25
CA TYR A 127 1.75 -7.90 -2.59
C TYR A 127 2.72 -8.69 -3.47
N ALA A 128 2.36 -8.89 -4.75
CA ALA A 128 3.21 -9.60 -5.69
C ALA A 128 4.54 -8.87 -5.92
N ALA A 129 4.50 -7.55 -6.09
CA ALA A 129 5.67 -6.69 -6.26
C ALA A 129 6.58 -6.71 -5.02
N ALA A 130 6.00 -6.71 -3.82
CA ALA A 130 6.76 -6.81 -2.58
C ALA A 130 7.50 -8.15 -2.50
N SER A 131 6.80 -9.25 -2.80
CA SER A 131 7.39 -10.59 -2.88
C SER A 131 8.49 -10.66 -3.93
N TYR A 132 8.30 -10.03 -5.09
CA TYR A 132 9.31 -9.95 -6.14
C TYR A 132 10.59 -9.26 -5.64
N LEU A 133 10.46 -8.10 -4.99
CA LEU A 133 11.60 -7.36 -4.43
C LEU A 133 12.33 -8.16 -3.35
N ILE A 134 11.60 -8.93 -2.53
CA ILE A 134 12.17 -9.82 -1.52
C ILE A 134 13.01 -10.91 -2.16
N ARG A 135 12.47 -11.58 -3.19
CA ARG A 135 13.14 -12.71 -3.82
C ARG A 135 14.29 -12.29 -4.73
N TYR A 136 14.06 -11.30 -5.58
CA TYR A 136 14.96 -10.96 -6.69
C TYR A 136 15.70 -9.63 -6.50
N GLY A 137 15.30 -8.80 -5.53
CA GLY A 137 15.86 -7.48 -5.34
C GLY A 137 15.39 -6.48 -6.40
N ALA A 138 16.07 -5.34 -6.46
CA ALA A 138 15.75 -4.26 -7.38
C ALA A 138 16.30 -4.53 -8.80
N THR A 139 15.85 -5.57 -9.49
CA THR A 139 16.32 -5.92 -10.84
C THR A 139 15.17 -6.41 -11.71
N HIS A 140 15.33 -6.41 -13.05
CA HIS A 140 14.48 -7.17 -13.96
C HIS A 140 15.12 -8.52 -14.34
N LYS A 141 16.42 -8.70 -14.10
CA LYS A 141 17.17 -9.91 -14.49
C LYS A 141 17.08 -11.02 -13.45
N TYR A 142 15.87 -11.51 -13.17
CA TYR A 142 15.65 -12.54 -12.14
C TYR A 142 16.23 -13.92 -12.47
N ASN A 143 16.62 -14.16 -13.73
CA ASN A 143 17.30 -15.37 -14.19
C ASN A 143 18.85 -15.26 -14.15
N ASP A 144 19.39 -14.09 -13.82
CA ASP A 144 20.83 -13.86 -13.66
C ASP A 144 21.15 -13.79 -12.15
N GLU A 145 21.68 -14.88 -11.60
CA GLU A 145 22.03 -14.94 -10.17
C GLU A 145 22.99 -13.82 -9.74
N LYS A 146 23.91 -13.41 -10.62
CA LYS A 146 24.86 -12.33 -10.31
C LYS A 146 24.13 -11.00 -10.23
N ALA A 147 23.23 -10.73 -11.16
CA ALA A 147 22.39 -9.54 -11.12
C ALA A 147 21.46 -9.54 -9.90
N VAL A 148 20.81 -10.66 -9.59
CA VAL A 148 19.96 -10.80 -8.40
C VAL A 148 20.76 -10.50 -7.14
N ARG A 149 21.90 -11.14 -6.93
CA ARG A 149 22.75 -10.89 -5.75
C ARG A 149 23.22 -9.44 -5.66
N ALA A 150 23.51 -8.79 -6.79
CA ALA A 150 23.97 -7.39 -6.83
C ALA A 150 22.87 -6.37 -6.49
N PHE A 151 21.59 -6.74 -6.64
CA PHE A 151 20.44 -5.85 -6.38
C PHE A 151 19.53 -6.33 -5.25
N GLN A 152 19.89 -7.42 -4.56
CA GLN A 152 19.25 -7.82 -3.31
C GLN A 152 19.68 -6.87 -2.20
N PHE A 153 18.75 -6.06 -1.73
CA PHE A 153 19.00 -5.00 -0.76
C PHE A 153 18.45 -5.31 0.63
N LEU A 154 17.67 -6.37 0.79
CA LEU A 154 17.13 -6.80 2.07
C LEU A 154 18.16 -7.66 2.80
N LYS A 155 18.27 -7.44 4.10
CA LYS A 155 19.23 -8.14 4.96
C LYS A 155 18.97 -9.65 4.96
N HIS A 156 19.99 -10.42 4.58
CA HIS A 156 19.98 -11.88 4.72
C HIS A 156 20.30 -12.26 6.16
N ASP A 157 19.44 -13.06 6.79
CA ASP A 157 19.73 -13.60 8.12
C ASP A 157 20.58 -14.86 8.00
N SER A 158 21.75 -14.86 8.65
CA SER A 158 22.64 -16.02 8.72
C SER A 158 22.23 -17.04 9.78
N ASN A 159 21.21 -16.78 10.61
CA ASN A 159 20.88 -17.63 11.76
C ASN A 159 19.36 -17.93 11.89
N PRO A 160 18.83 -18.89 11.09
CA PRO A 160 17.40 -19.21 11.02
C PRO A 160 16.80 -19.88 12.27
N LEU A 161 17.58 -20.09 13.34
CA LEU A 161 17.22 -20.94 14.49
C LEU A 161 16.46 -20.23 15.63
N LYS A 162 16.22 -18.91 15.54
CA LYS A 162 15.26 -18.22 16.43
C LYS A 162 13.91 -18.10 15.72
N ALA A 163 13.09 -19.13 15.94
CA ALA A 163 11.67 -19.25 15.62
C ALA A 163 11.03 -18.06 14.85
N GLY A 164 10.86 -18.25 13.52
CA GLY A 164 9.72 -17.68 12.79
C GLY A 164 9.89 -16.31 12.13
N LEU A 165 11.08 -15.71 12.09
CA LEU A 165 11.31 -14.41 11.46
C LEU A 165 12.50 -14.45 10.50
N SER A 166 12.25 -14.48 9.18
CA SER A 166 13.28 -14.07 8.22
C SER A 166 13.35 -12.55 8.24
N ASN A 167 14.39 -11.99 8.87
CA ASN A 167 14.56 -10.54 9.06
C ASN A 167 14.67 -9.70 7.77
N GLY A 168 14.46 -10.28 6.58
CA GLY A 168 14.50 -9.61 5.28
C GLY A 168 13.18 -9.56 4.50
N ASN A 169 12.12 -10.27 4.90
CA ASN A 169 10.87 -10.33 4.11
C ASN A 169 9.68 -9.58 4.73
N ARG A 170 9.93 -8.81 5.80
CA ARG A 170 8.90 -8.06 6.54
C ARG A 170 8.43 -6.85 5.74
N VAL A 171 7.12 -6.73 5.56
CA VAL A 171 6.53 -5.65 4.75
C VAL A 171 5.46 -4.89 5.54
N LEU A 172 5.62 -3.57 5.64
CA LEU A 172 4.54 -2.65 5.99
C LEU A 172 3.85 -2.23 4.70
N PHE A 173 2.58 -2.62 4.54
CA PHE A 173 1.77 -2.14 3.42
C PHE A 173 1.15 -0.80 3.77
N ALA A 174 1.40 0.20 2.94
CA ALA A 174 0.88 1.54 3.16
C ALA A 174 0.21 2.06 1.89
N GLY A 175 -0.66 3.06 2.01
CA GLY A 175 -1.23 3.70 0.83
C GLY A 175 -2.09 4.90 1.19
N HIS A 176 -2.31 5.74 0.19
CA HIS A 176 -3.16 6.92 0.29
C HIS A 176 -4.33 6.84 -0.70
N SER A 177 -5.50 7.36 -0.31
CA SER A 177 -6.71 7.38 -1.15
C SER A 177 -7.10 5.95 -1.56
N VAL A 178 -7.39 5.70 -2.83
CA VAL A 178 -7.59 4.35 -3.39
C VAL A 178 -6.45 3.39 -3.05
N GLY A 179 -5.20 3.86 -3.03
CA GLY A 179 -4.06 3.06 -2.60
C GLY A 179 -4.12 2.63 -1.13
N GLY A 180 -4.74 3.45 -0.27
CA GLY A 180 -5.01 3.11 1.13
C GLY A 180 -6.00 1.96 1.28
N ALA A 181 -7.04 1.92 0.43
CA ALA A 181 -7.94 0.77 0.35
C ALA A 181 -7.17 -0.46 -0.17
N HIS A 182 -6.42 -0.33 -1.26
CA HIS A 182 -5.66 -1.44 -1.85
C HIS A 182 -4.60 -2.02 -0.91
N ALA A 183 -4.01 -1.21 -0.02
CA ALA A 183 -3.09 -1.68 1.02
C ALA A 183 -3.77 -2.69 1.97
N GLN A 184 -5.09 -2.58 2.19
CA GLN A 184 -5.87 -3.54 2.97
C GLN A 184 -5.82 -4.94 2.32
N ALA A 185 -6.02 -5.03 1.00
CA ALA A 185 -5.93 -6.31 0.29
C ALA A 185 -4.52 -6.89 0.34
N ALA A 186 -3.50 -6.06 0.06
CA ALA A 186 -2.11 -6.49 0.07
C ALA A 186 -1.67 -7.06 1.44
N ALA A 187 -2.10 -6.40 2.53
CA ALA A 187 -1.77 -6.79 3.90
C ALA A 187 -2.36 -8.14 4.33
N THR A 188 -3.35 -8.69 3.61
CA THR A 188 -3.88 -10.03 3.92
C THR A 188 -2.89 -11.17 3.64
N GLY A 189 -1.91 -10.96 2.77
CA GLY A 189 -0.89 -11.97 2.46
C GLY A 189 -1.32 -13.04 1.45
N PHE A 190 -0.35 -13.80 0.92
CA PHE A 190 -0.54 -14.71 -0.22
C PHE A 190 -1.69 -15.71 -0.02
N ALA A 191 -1.71 -16.43 1.11
CA ALA A 191 -2.69 -17.49 1.35
C ALA A 191 -4.13 -16.97 1.29
N ASN A 192 -4.38 -15.82 1.92
CA ASN A 192 -5.69 -15.17 1.94
C ASN A 192 -6.06 -14.62 0.56
N LEU A 193 -5.12 -13.96 -0.14
CA LEU A 193 -5.34 -13.48 -1.50
C LEU A 193 -5.69 -14.63 -2.46
N HIS A 194 -4.98 -15.75 -2.35
CA HIS A 194 -5.20 -16.96 -3.15
C HIS A 194 -6.57 -17.59 -2.86
N GLU A 195 -6.90 -17.78 -1.58
CA GLU A 195 -8.17 -18.37 -1.14
C GLU A 195 -9.37 -17.51 -1.57
N ILE A 196 -9.32 -16.20 -1.31
CA ILE A 196 -10.38 -15.25 -1.69
C ILE A 196 -10.52 -15.20 -3.22
N GLY A 197 -9.41 -15.19 -3.96
CA GLY A 197 -9.43 -15.22 -5.42
C GLY A 197 -10.07 -16.49 -5.98
N GLY A 198 -9.75 -17.65 -5.39
CA GLY A 198 -10.34 -18.95 -5.78
C GLY A 198 -11.85 -19.02 -5.56
N LYS A 199 -12.34 -18.51 -4.41
CA LYS A 199 -13.78 -18.50 -4.10
C LYS A 199 -14.60 -17.56 -4.99
N ASN A 200 -13.98 -16.47 -5.45
CA ASN A 200 -14.67 -15.40 -6.19
C ASN A 200 -14.32 -15.37 -7.69
N PHE A 201 -13.82 -16.47 -8.26
CA PHE A 201 -13.43 -16.57 -9.68
C PHE A 201 -12.45 -15.48 -10.15
N THR A 202 -11.67 -14.93 -9.22
CA THR A 202 -10.65 -13.90 -9.43
C THR A 202 -9.29 -14.45 -9.02
N SER A 203 -8.94 -15.62 -9.56
CA SER A 203 -7.72 -16.38 -9.25
C SER A 203 -6.49 -15.50 -9.04
N TYR A 204 -5.69 -15.88 -8.05
CA TYR A 204 -4.47 -15.18 -7.65
C TYR A 204 -3.34 -16.18 -7.41
N ASP A 205 -2.50 -16.38 -8.42
CA ASP A 205 -1.22 -17.08 -8.32
C ASP A 205 -0.24 -16.42 -9.31
N PRO A 206 0.29 -15.24 -8.95
CA PRO A 206 0.87 -14.36 -9.95
C PRO A 206 2.22 -14.84 -10.50
N VAL A 207 2.50 -14.42 -11.73
CA VAL A 207 3.75 -14.64 -12.46
C VAL A 207 4.25 -13.32 -13.01
N PHE A 208 5.54 -13.02 -12.82
CA PHE A 208 6.18 -11.87 -13.43
C PHE A 208 6.91 -12.25 -14.71
N TYR A 209 6.78 -11.39 -15.72
CA TYR A 209 7.49 -11.50 -16.99
C TYR A 209 8.35 -10.27 -17.19
N ASN A 210 9.46 -10.47 -17.90
CA ASN A 210 10.26 -9.34 -18.35
C ASN A 210 9.50 -8.52 -19.40
N ARG A 211 9.79 -7.22 -19.44
CA ARG A 211 9.23 -6.31 -20.45
C ARG A 211 9.77 -6.58 -21.86
N GLU A 212 10.87 -7.32 -21.97
CA GLU A 212 11.48 -7.72 -23.23
C GLU A 212 10.75 -8.92 -23.87
N VAL A 213 10.77 -8.98 -25.21
CA VAL A 213 9.97 -9.93 -26.04
C VAL A 213 10.27 -11.42 -25.80
N THR A 214 11.38 -11.79 -25.14
CA THR A 214 11.64 -13.19 -24.78
C THR A 214 10.86 -13.53 -23.50
N PRO A 215 10.01 -14.58 -23.50
CA PRO A 215 9.06 -14.86 -22.44
C PRO A 215 9.76 -15.57 -21.27
N ASP A 216 10.86 -14.99 -20.78
CA ASP A 216 11.34 -15.34 -19.47
C ASP A 216 10.27 -14.90 -18.47
N HIS A 217 10.06 -15.74 -17.47
CA HIS A 217 9.12 -15.49 -16.40
C HIS A 217 9.57 -16.12 -15.10
N THR A 218 9.05 -15.60 -13.99
CA THR A 218 9.23 -16.23 -12.69
C THR A 218 8.38 -17.50 -12.61
N PRO A 219 8.67 -18.44 -11.69
CA PRO A 219 7.66 -19.40 -11.25
C PRO A 219 6.47 -18.66 -10.63
N PRO A 220 5.26 -19.25 -10.61
CA PRO A 220 4.13 -18.68 -9.90
C PRO A 220 4.39 -18.62 -8.39
N LEU A 221 3.81 -17.65 -7.69
CA LEU A 221 4.05 -17.42 -6.26
C LEU A 221 3.74 -18.66 -5.39
N SER A 222 2.79 -19.50 -5.79
CA SER A 222 2.50 -20.78 -5.10
C SER A 222 3.69 -21.76 -5.05
N LYS A 223 4.72 -21.56 -5.88
CA LYS A 223 5.96 -22.35 -5.89
C LYS A 223 7.07 -21.72 -5.05
N TRP A 224 6.84 -20.55 -4.47
CA TRP A 224 7.82 -19.82 -3.69
C TRP A 224 7.71 -20.27 -2.24
N LYS A 225 8.85 -20.27 -1.53
CA LYS A 225 8.84 -20.55 -0.10
C LYS A 225 8.36 -19.32 0.69
N PRO A 226 7.77 -19.47 1.88
CA PRO A 226 7.31 -18.34 2.68
C PRO A 226 8.37 -17.25 2.91
N GLU A 227 9.62 -17.64 3.16
CA GLU A 227 10.75 -16.71 3.35
C GLU A 227 11.14 -15.93 2.09
N GLN A 228 10.65 -16.35 0.92
CA GLN A 228 10.85 -15.67 -0.37
C GLN A 228 9.67 -14.76 -0.73
N MET A 229 8.60 -14.77 0.07
CA MET A 229 7.39 -13.99 -0.13
C MET A 229 7.30 -12.89 0.91
N ALA A 230 6.51 -11.85 0.61
CA ALA A 230 6.20 -10.79 1.57
C ALA A 230 5.48 -11.35 2.80
N ASP A 231 6.01 -11.03 3.99
CA ASP A 231 5.39 -11.23 5.29
C ASP A 231 4.79 -9.90 5.76
N PRO A 232 3.45 -9.69 5.65
CA PRO A 232 2.81 -8.48 6.14
C PRO A 232 2.96 -8.34 7.66
N VAL A 233 3.61 -7.28 8.11
CA VAL A 233 3.82 -6.99 9.55
C VAL A 233 3.02 -5.81 10.06
N GLY A 234 2.29 -5.13 9.17
CA GLY A 234 1.37 -4.06 9.52
C GLY A 234 0.73 -3.46 8.27
N VAL A 235 -0.30 -2.65 8.49
CA VAL A 235 -0.94 -1.85 7.46
C VAL A 235 -1.16 -0.42 7.93
N LEU A 236 -0.89 0.54 7.05
CA LEU A 236 -1.18 1.96 7.22
C LEU A 236 -2.08 2.45 6.09
N GLN A 237 -3.20 3.06 6.44
CA GLN A 237 -4.20 3.53 5.49
C GLN A 237 -4.40 5.02 5.69
N LEU A 238 -3.97 5.82 4.72
CA LEU A 238 -4.13 7.28 4.74
C LEU A 238 -5.34 7.63 3.89
N SER A 239 -6.40 8.14 4.53
CA SER A 239 -7.66 8.53 3.88
C SER A 239 -8.16 7.53 2.83
N PRO A 240 -8.38 6.25 3.19
CA PRO A 240 -8.63 5.20 2.21
C PRO A 240 -9.96 5.38 1.48
N VAL A 241 -9.95 5.34 0.14
CA VAL A 241 -11.15 5.46 -0.70
C VAL A 241 -11.45 4.11 -1.35
N ASP A 242 -12.65 3.59 -1.12
CA ASP A 242 -13.16 2.40 -1.79
C ASP A 242 -14.16 2.82 -2.86
N GLY A 243 -13.81 2.62 -4.13
CA GLY A 243 -14.74 2.80 -5.24
C GLY A 243 -15.89 1.81 -5.15
N ALA A 244 -16.95 1.99 -5.95
CA ALA A 244 -18.16 1.16 -5.87
C ALA A 244 -17.98 -0.30 -6.37
N GLY A 245 -16.75 -0.82 -6.36
CA GLY A 245 -16.39 -2.17 -6.75
C GLY A 245 -17.16 -3.20 -5.93
N GLY A 246 -18.16 -3.80 -6.58
CA GLY A 246 -18.97 -4.88 -6.03
C GLY A 246 -20.46 -4.61 -5.86
N LYS A 247 -20.95 -3.41 -6.24
CA LYS A 247 -22.39 -3.12 -6.17
C LYS A 247 -23.27 -3.89 -7.16
N ILE A 248 -22.74 -4.31 -8.31
CA ILE A 248 -23.58 -4.92 -9.37
C ILE A 248 -23.60 -6.46 -9.31
N PHE A 249 -22.53 -7.11 -8.81
CA PHE A 249 -22.46 -8.58 -8.70
C PHE A 249 -21.67 -9.05 -7.44
N PRO A 250 -22.26 -8.98 -6.23
CA PRO A 250 -21.55 -9.22 -4.97
C PRO A 250 -20.94 -10.62 -4.82
N VAL A 251 -21.43 -11.63 -5.56
CA VAL A 251 -20.91 -13.01 -5.51
C VAL A 251 -19.70 -13.21 -6.42
N PHE A 252 -19.65 -12.56 -7.59
CA PHE A 252 -18.58 -12.73 -8.57
C PHE A 252 -17.50 -11.65 -8.48
N ALA A 253 -17.80 -10.56 -7.79
CA ALA A 253 -16.88 -9.45 -7.59
C ALA A 253 -17.19 -8.75 -6.26
N PRO A 254 -16.82 -9.34 -5.12
CA PRO A 254 -17.14 -8.78 -3.80
C PRO A 254 -16.33 -7.52 -3.42
N GLY A 255 -15.49 -7.02 -4.32
CA GLY A 255 -14.64 -5.85 -4.10
C GLY A 255 -13.65 -6.06 -2.96
N MET A 256 -13.44 -5.01 -2.16
CA MET A 256 -12.49 -4.98 -1.04
C MET A 256 -13.00 -5.63 0.25
N LYS A 257 -14.31 -5.84 0.40
CA LYS A 257 -14.94 -6.30 1.65
C LYS A 257 -14.36 -7.62 2.20
N PRO A 258 -14.19 -8.70 1.40
CA PRO A 258 -13.65 -9.96 1.94
C PRO A 258 -12.23 -9.83 2.49
N TYR A 259 -11.44 -8.91 1.95
CA TYR A 259 -10.08 -8.66 2.42
C TYR A 259 -10.09 -7.94 3.76
N ARG A 260 -11.02 -6.99 3.97
CA ARG A 260 -11.23 -6.34 5.28
C ARG A 260 -11.73 -7.31 6.34
N GLU A 261 -12.69 -8.16 5.98
CA GLU A 261 -13.17 -9.23 6.87
C GLU A 261 -12.03 -10.17 7.25
N LYS A 262 -11.08 -10.43 6.34
CA LYS A 262 -9.92 -11.24 6.67
C LYS A 262 -8.94 -10.51 7.58
N LEU A 263 -8.69 -9.21 7.35
CA LEU A 263 -7.89 -8.38 8.24
C LEU A 263 -8.45 -8.33 9.66
N ALA A 264 -9.77 -8.37 9.83
CA ALA A 264 -10.41 -8.42 11.15
C ALA A 264 -10.03 -9.65 11.99
N GLU A 265 -9.57 -10.72 11.33
CA GLU A 265 -9.15 -11.97 11.98
C GLU A 265 -7.62 -12.04 12.16
N MET A 266 -6.89 -11.10 11.58
CA MET A 266 -5.43 -11.11 11.58
C MET A 266 -4.87 -10.31 12.75
N LYS A 267 -3.92 -10.91 13.47
CA LYS A 267 -3.16 -10.29 14.56
C LYS A 267 -2.03 -9.42 14.00
N ILE A 268 -2.40 -8.37 13.28
CA ILE A 268 -1.44 -7.43 12.68
C ILE A 268 -1.81 -5.99 13.06
N PRO A 269 -0.82 -5.14 13.40
CA PRO A 269 -1.04 -3.70 13.54
C PRO A 269 -1.74 -3.12 12.31
N ASN A 270 -2.86 -2.44 12.52
CA ASN A 270 -3.67 -1.84 11.45
C ASN A 270 -4.07 -0.44 11.88
N LEU A 271 -3.53 0.57 11.21
CA LEU A 271 -3.80 1.97 11.50
C LEU A 271 -4.44 2.65 10.30
N MET A 272 -5.62 3.22 10.50
CA MET A 272 -6.29 4.13 9.59
C MET A 272 -6.14 5.57 10.10
N VAL A 273 -5.68 6.46 9.25
CA VAL A 273 -5.62 7.90 9.50
C VAL A 273 -6.52 8.57 8.48
N VAL A 274 -7.47 9.39 8.92
CA VAL A 274 -8.37 10.11 8.02
C VAL A 274 -8.37 11.60 8.33
N GLY A 275 -8.50 12.43 7.30
CA GLY A 275 -8.73 13.85 7.48
C GLY A 275 -10.17 14.08 7.92
N ASN A 276 -10.42 14.82 9.00
CA ASN A 276 -11.78 15.09 9.47
C ASN A 276 -12.62 15.87 8.46
N CYS A 277 -11.98 16.61 7.55
CA CYS A 277 -12.62 17.38 6.49
C CYS A 277 -12.58 16.68 5.11
N ASP A 278 -12.04 15.47 5.03
CA ASP A 278 -11.91 14.70 3.79
C ASP A 278 -13.27 14.16 3.35
N SER A 279 -13.83 14.74 2.29
CA SER A 279 -15.10 14.28 1.73
C SER A 279 -14.96 13.04 0.85
N ALA A 280 -13.80 12.81 0.23
CA ALA A 280 -13.61 11.68 -0.66
C ALA A 280 -13.70 10.35 0.08
N CYS A 281 -13.11 10.26 1.28
CA CYS A 281 -13.14 9.01 2.04
C CYS A 281 -14.30 8.94 3.06
N LEU A 282 -14.81 10.06 3.59
CA LEU A 282 -15.83 10.04 4.65
C LEU A 282 -17.29 10.14 4.14
N THR A 283 -17.51 10.43 2.87
CA THR A 283 -18.85 10.51 2.27
C THR A 283 -19.10 9.37 1.29
N ASN A 284 -20.24 9.40 0.59
CA ASN A 284 -20.60 8.42 -0.44
C ASN A 284 -19.68 8.44 -1.68
N ALA A 285 -18.75 9.40 -1.78
CA ALA A 285 -17.65 9.35 -2.75
C ALA A 285 -16.76 8.10 -2.56
N SER A 286 -16.66 7.61 -1.32
CA SER A 286 -16.18 6.28 -0.99
C SER A 286 -17.36 5.41 -0.59
N ASN A 287 -17.40 4.17 -1.09
CA ASN A 287 -18.46 3.26 -0.76
C ASN A 287 -17.92 1.83 -0.49
N PRO A 288 -17.86 1.41 0.78
CA PRO A 288 -18.30 2.15 1.97
C PRO A 288 -17.36 3.33 2.31
N PRO A 289 -17.82 4.34 3.07
CA PRO A 289 -16.93 5.38 3.59
C PRO A 289 -15.86 4.76 4.49
N ALA A 290 -14.68 5.39 4.59
CA ALA A 290 -13.57 4.92 5.41
C ALA A 290 -13.99 4.72 6.88
N TRP A 291 -14.67 5.73 7.43
CA TRP A 291 -15.14 5.75 8.81
C TRP A 291 -16.44 6.55 8.92
N SER A 292 -17.29 6.19 9.89
CA SER A 292 -18.49 6.94 10.27
C SER A 292 -18.81 6.72 11.74
N ALA A 293 -19.18 7.78 12.46
CA ALA A 293 -19.63 7.70 13.85
C ALA A 293 -21.00 7.01 14.01
N THR A 294 -21.84 7.08 12.98
CA THR A 294 -23.27 6.72 13.04
C THR A 294 -23.65 5.54 12.17
N ASP A 295 -22.80 5.17 11.20
CA ASP A 295 -23.06 4.09 10.27
C ASP A 295 -22.10 2.92 10.52
N SER A 296 -22.64 1.73 10.78
CA SER A 296 -21.87 0.49 10.92
C SER A 296 -21.34 -0.04 9.58
N ASN A 297 -21.79 0.50 8.45
CA ASN A 297 -21.35 0.14 7.11
C ASN A 297 -20.24 1.07 6.61
N ASN A 298 -19.10 1.03 7.29
CA ASN A 298 -17.88 1.76 6.90
C ASN A 298 -16.67 0.79 6.80
N GLN A 299 -15.60 1.18 6.12
CA GLN A 299 -14.41 0.33 5.92
C GLN A 299 -13.79 -0.10 7.24
N TYR A 300 -13.67 0.82 8.21
CA TYR A 300 -13.14 0.53 9.54
C TYR A 300 -13.97 -0.55 10.25
N ALA A 301 -15.29 -0.40 10.30
CA ALA A 301 -16.21 -1.36 10.92
C ALA A 301 -16.16 -2.75 10.24
N GLN A 302 -15.88 -2.82 8.93
CA GLN A 302 -15.65 -4.09 8.23
C GLN A 302 -14.34 -4.77 8.66
N MET A 303 -13.33 -4.00 9.06
CA MET A 303 -12.07 -4.52 9.62
C MET A 303 -12.14 -4.72 11.12
N THR A 304 -13.12 -4.16 11.81
CA THR A 304 -13.30 -4.28 13.27
C THR A 304 -14.74 -4.66 13.65
N PRO A 305 -15.29 -5.76 13.09
CA PRO A 305 -16.63 -6.20 13.42
C PRO A 305 -16.69 -6.63 14.90
N ALA A 306 -17.85 -6.38 15.52
CA ALA A 306 -18.09 -6.75 16.92
C ALA A 306 -17.81 -8.24 17.16
N GLY A 307 -17.11 -8.55 18.26
CA GLY A 307 -16.79 -9.93 18.65
C GLY A 307 -15.59 -10.56 17.93
N LYS A 308 -14.84 -9.80 17.12
CA LYS A 308 -13.54 -10.24 16.56
C LYS A 308 -12.37 -9.55 17.29
N GLU A 309 -11.25 -10.26 17.43
CA GLU A 309 -10.00 -9.74 18.01
C GLU A 309 -9.22 -8.87 17.00
N SER A 310 -9.88 -7.93 16.34
CA SER A 310 -9.22 -7.04 15.37
C SER A 310 -8.27 -6.06 16.06
N TRP A 311 -7.13 -5.78 15.44
CA TRP A 311 -6.15 -4.80 15.91
C TRP A 311 -6.29 -3.45 15.18
N GLY A 312 -7.43 -3.24 14.52
CA GLY A 312 -7.74 -1.99 13.84
C GLY A 312 -7.80 -0.80 14.80
N ALA A 313 -7.08 0.25 14.44
CA ALA A 313 -7.10 1.55 15.08
C ALA A 313 -7.44 2.62 14.05
N VAL A 314 -8.19 3.65 14.47
CA VAL A 314 -8.48 4.82 13.63
C VAL A 314 -8.19 6.10 14.39
N CYS A 315 -7.58 7.08 13.72
CA CYS A 315 -7.47 8.45 14.21
C CYS A 315 -7.84 9.46 13.12
N MET A 316 -8.26 10.66 13.55
CA MET A 316 -8.75 11.71 12.67
C MET A 316 -7.93 12.98 12.84
N VAL A 317 -7.42 13.54 11.74
CA VAL A 317 -6.70 14.82 11.75
C VAL A 317 -7.71 15.97 11.71
N GLU A 318 -7.67 16.88 12.69
CA GLU A 318 -8.75 17.87 12.94
C GLU A 318 -9.07 18.77 11.74
N ASN A 319 -8.05 19.34 11.12
CA ASN A 319 -8.14 20.13 9.88
C ASN A 319 -7.62 19.34 8.66
N GLY A 320 -7.63 18.01 8.76
CA GLY A 320 -7.07 17.14 7.72
C GLY A 320 -7.97 17.11 6.49
N GLY A 321 -7.35 17.30 5.33
CA GLY A 321 -8.00 17.12 4.03
C GLY A 321 -7.70 15.75 3.44
N HIS A 322 -8.08 15.55 2.18
CA HIS A 322 -7.63 14.43 1.37
C HIS A 322 -6.14 14.60 0.98
N CYS A 323 -5.65 15.82 0.74
CA CYS A 323 -4.30 16.00 0.17
C CYS A 323 -3.19 16.33 1.16
N GLY A 324 -3.49 16.54 2.43
CA GLY A 324 -2.47 16.98 3.38
C GLY A 324 -1.32 16.00 3.57
N TYR A 325 -1.52 14.71 3.25
CA TYR A 325 -0.50 13.66 3.30
C TYR A 325 0.58 13.77 2.21
N LEU A 326 0.37 14.57 1.16
CA LEU A 326 1.25 14.63 -0.01
C LEU A 326 2.37 15.66 0.21
N LEU A 327 3.55 15.41 -0.34
CA LEU A 327 4.63 16.41 -0.42
C LEU A 327 4.32 17.49 -1.47
N HIS A 328 3.79 17.08 -2.62
CA HIS A 328 3.55 17.94 -3.76
C HIS A 328 2.09 17.93 -4.18
N ARG A 329 1.63 19.06 -4.72
CA ARG A 329 0.25 19.24 -5.18
C ARG A 329 -0.11 18.19 -6.25
N ASN A 330 -1.24 17.52 -6.05
CA ASN A 330 -1.89 16.67 -7.05
C ASN A 330 -3.28 17.25 -7.36
N ASP A 331 -3.59 17.48 -8.63
CA ASP A 331 -4.83 18.17 -9.02
C ASP A 331 -6.10 17.33 -8.79
N LEU A 332 -6.06 16.02 -9.01
CA LEU A 332 -7.19 15.12 -8.72
C LEU A 332 -7.50 15.12 -7.22
N CYS A 333 -6.45 15.03 -6.41
CA CYS A 333 -6.60 15.12 -4.97
C CYS A 333 -7.19 16.49 -4.57
N LYS A 334 -6.68 17.59 -5.13
CA LYS A 334 -7.17 18.94 -4.81
C LYS A 334 -8.65 19.12 -5.15
N MET A 335 -9.17 18.40 -6.15
CA MET A 335 -10.60 18.39 -6.45
C MET A 335 -11.42 17.77 -5.32
N ALA A 336 -10.94 16.70 -4.67
CA ALA A 336 -11.59 16.14 -3.48
C ALA A 336 -11.68 17.19 -2.35
N ASP A 337 -10.57 17.89 -2.11
CA ASP A 337 -10.48 18.96 -1.10
C ASP A 337 -11.33 20.20 -1.41
N SER A 338 -11.73 20.39 -2.66
CA SER A 338 -12.58 21.53 -3.08
C SER A 338 -14.02 21.43 -2.60
N GLN A 339 -14.43 20.23 -2.16
CA GLN A 339 -15.76 19.96 -1.61
C GLN A 339 -15.61 19.39 -0.20
N PRO A 340 -15.09 20.15 0.79
CA PRO A 340 -14.81 19.62 2.10
C PRO A 340 -16.08 19.07 2.75
N ASN A 341 -15.93 18.01 3.54
CA ASN A 341 -17.04 17.38 4.21
C ASN A 341 -17.72 18.39 5.16
N LYS A 342 -19.06 18.38 5.19
CA LYS A 342 -19.87 19.24 6.07
C LYS A 342 -20.07 18.66 7.47
N LEU A 343 -19.29 17.64 7.87
CA LEU A 343 -19.25 17.19 9.26
C LEU A 343 -18.99 18.40 10.18
N ALA A 344 -19.58 18.37 11.37
CA ALA A 344 -19.49 19.46 12.34
C ALA A 344 -18.00 19.76 12.64
N GLY A 345 -17.55 20.98 12.32
CA GLY A 345 -16.18 21.43 12.52
C GLY A 345 -15.42 21.81 11.24
N CYS A 346 -15.84 21.34 10.06
CA CYS A 346 -15.09 21.53 8.81
C CYS A 346 -15.62 22.61 7.85
N LYS A 347 -16.81 23.18 8.14
CA LYS A 347 -17.48 24.13 7.24
C LYS A 347 -16.67 25.40 6.97
N ASP A 348 -15.88 25.84 7.96
CA ASP A 348 -15.02 27.03 7.90
C ASP A 348 -13.54 26.69 8.17
N ALA A 349 -13.18 25.39 8.18
CA ALA A 349 -11.83 24.94 8.49
C ALA A 349 -10.88 25.22 7.32
N LYS A 350 -9.70 25.77 7.63
CA LYS A 350 -8.60 25.83 6.66
C LYS A 350 -7.92 24.47 6.64
N ILE A 351 -8.26 23.67 5.63
CA ILE A 351 -7.65 22.35 5.42
C ILE A 351 -6.15 22.46 5.11
N TRP A 352 -5.37 21.46 5.53
CA TRP A 352 -3.96 21.36 5.18
C TRP A 352 -3.77 21.00 3.70
N LEU A 353 -2.90 21.74 3.04
CA LEU A 353 -2.50 21.47 1.66
C LEU A 353 -1.27 20.56 1.62
N ALA A 354 -0.98 20.03 0.43
CA ALA A 354 0.24 19.26 0.19
C ALA A 354 1.49 20.07 0.57
N GLY A 355 2.43 19.41 1.27
CA GLY A 355 3.69 19.98 1.75
C GLY A 355 3.57 20.74 3.07
N GLU A 356 2.37 20.87 3.65
CA GLU A 356 2.15 21.56 4.92
C GLU A 356 2.30 20.62 6.14
N LYS A 357 1.76 21.01 7.30
CA LYS A 357 1.99 20.31 8.57
C LYS A 357 1.50 18.86 8.58
N GLU A 358 0.43 18.55 7.85
CA GLU A 358 -0.11 17.19 7.77
C GLU A 358 0.88 16.23 7.08
N TYR A 359 1.66 16.71 6.10
CA TYR A 359 2.74 15.95 5.48
C TYR A 359 3.87 15.67 6.47
N ALA A 360 4.28 16.67 7.26
CA ALA A 360 5.31 16.51 8.29
C ALA A 360 4.87 15.52 9.38
N PHE A 361 3.60 15.59 9.80
CA PHE A 361 2.98 14.62 10.70
C PHE A 361 3.02 13.20 10.12
N THR A 362 2.68 13.05 8.84
CA THR A 362 2.68 11.75 8.15
C THR A 362 4.07 11.14 8.06
N ASN A 363 5.10 11.96 7.82
CA ASN A 363 6.49 11.50 7.78
C ASN A 363 6.95 11.02 9.18
N GLU A 364 6.61 11.76 10.25
CA GLU A 364 6.87 11.34 11.63
C GLU A 364 6.08 10.07 12.01
N LEU A 365 4.82 9.97 11.58
CA LEU A 365 3.98 8.79 11.74
C LEU A 365 4.64 7.55 11.12
N MET A 366 5.06 7.65 9.86
CA MET A 366 5.77 6.58 9.14
C MET A 366 7.07 6.18 9.86
N LYS A 367 7.86 7.17 10.28
CA LYS A 367 9.09 6.94 11.04
C LYS A 367 8.82 6.16 12.32
N ARG A 368 7.82 6.55 13.10
CA ARG A 368 7.44 5.88 14.35
C ARG A 368 6.89 4.49 14.12
N TYR A 369 6.10 4.29 13.07
CA TYR A 369 5.58 2.97 12.71
C TYR A 369 6.71 2.01 12.35
N MET A 370 7.60 2.39 11.43
CA MET A 370 8.77 1.58 11.09
C MET A 370 9.65 1.30 12.32
N ALA A 371 9.83 2.28 13.20
CA ALA A 371 10.58 2.10 14.43
C ALA A 371 9.96 1.08 15.40
N GLN A 372 8.64 0.89 15.40
CA GLN A 372 8.00 -0.20 16.17
C GLN A 372 8.23 -1.56 15.52
N LEU A 373 8.41 -1.58 14.20
CA LEU A 373 8.63 -2.78 13.43
C LEU A 373 10.12 -3.10 13.28
N ALA A 374 11.05 -2.26 13.74
CA ALA A 374 12.48 -2.46 13.50
C ALA A 374 13.03 -3.80 14.07
N PRO A 375 14.03 -4.43 13.41
CA PRO A 375 14.70 -5.61 13.94
C PRO A 375 15.34 -5.34 15.30
N GLY A 376 15.16 -6.25 16.25
CA GLY A 376 15.65 -6.10 17.63
C GLY A 376 14.59 -5.58 18.61
N LYS A 377 13.45 -5.06 18.13
CA LYS A 377 12.24 -4.97 18.95
C LYS A 377 11.47 -6.29 18.87
N SER A 378 10.89 -6.72 19.99
CA SER A 378 9.95 -7.85 19.99
C SER A 378 8.82 -7.55 19.00
N ARG A 379 8.41 -8.56 18.22
CA ARG A 379 7.21 -8.44 17.38
C ARG A 379 6.06 -8.01 18.28
N ILE A 380 5.18 -7.15 17.75
CA ILE A 380 3.93 -6.85 18.43
C ILE A 380 3.07 -8.12 18.38
N GLU A 381 3.07 -8.88 19.47
CA GLU A 381 2.46 -10.22 19.57
C GLU A 381 1.08 -10.20 20.23
N SER A 382 0.67 -9.09 20.82
CA SER A 382 -0.65 -8.92 21.43
C SER A 382 -1.28 -7.57 21.10
N PHE A 383 -2.61 -7.52 21.21
CA PHE A 383 -3.37 -6.28 21.07
C PHE A 383 -2.94 -5.22 22.10
N ASP A 384 -2.69 -5.62 23.35
CA ASP A 384 -2.21 -4.71 24.39
C ASP A 384 -0.83 -4.13 24.07
N ALA A 385 0.07 -4.94 23.49
CA ALA A 385 1.37 -4.45 23.02
C ALA A 385 1.22 -3.46 21.85
N TRP A 386 0.24 -3.67 20.97
CA TRP A 386 -0.08 -2.74 19.90
C TRP A 386 -0.61 -1.41 20.47
N LYS A 387 -1.63 -1.48 21.31
CA LYS A 387 -2.28 -0.33 21.95
C LYS A 387 -1.32 0.46 22.84
N GLY A 388 -0.39 -0.22 23.51
CA GLY A 388 0.60 0.39 24.41
C GLY A 388 1.91 0.80 23.73
N CYS A 389 2.07 0.60 22.42
CA CYS A 389 3.32 0.95 21.76
C CYS A 389 3.54 2.46 21.71
N GLU A 390 4.78 2.88 21.48
CA GLU A 390 5.17 4.30 21.46
C GLU A 390 4.41 5.10 20.38
N LEU A 391 4.11 4.47 19.23
CA LEU A 391 3.34 5.11 18.16
C LEU A 391 1.92 5.46 18.63
N ILE A 392 1.20 4.49 19.18
CA ILE A 392 -0.17 4.72 19.66
C ILE A 392 -0.16 5.69 20.85
N SER A 393 0.79 5.54 21.78
CA SER A 393 0.95 6.46 22.90
C SER A 393 1.15 7.90 22.44
N TRP A 394 2.01 8.12 21.43
CA TRP A 394 2.22 9.44 20.82
C TRP A 394 0.94 9.99 20.17
N LEU A 395 0.17 9.16 19.46
CA LEU A 395 -1.11 9.59 18.88
C LEU A 395 -2.17 9.89 19.95
N SER A 396 -2.21 9.11 21.03
CA SER A 396 -3.21 9.24 22.09
C SER A 396 -2.96 10.40 23.04
N ASP A 397 -1.71 10.81 23.26
CA ASP A 397 -1.34 11.89 24.19
C ASP A 397 -1.63 13.29 23.59
N ASP A 398 -2.55 14.06 24.18
CA ASP A 398 -2.88 15.43 23.75
C ASP A 398 -1.69 16.41 23.79
N THR A 399 -0.68 16.13 24.63
CA THR A 399 0.48 17.02 24.83
C THR A 399 1.65 16.73 23.90
N SER A 400 1.62 15.61 23.20
CA SER A 400 2.72 15.21 22.32
C SER A 400 2.82 16.12 21.10
N ASP A 401 4.04 16.51 20.72
CA ASP A 401 4.26 17.25 19.48
C ASP A 401 4.02 16.34 18.27
N LYS A 402 2.88 16.57 17.61
CA LYS A 402 2.48 15.92 16.36
C LYS A 402 2.83 16.77 15.15
N LYS A 403 3.98 17.47 15.20
CA LYS A 403 4.39 18.48 14.20
C LYS A 403 3.37 19.62 14.07
N GLY A 404 2.77 20.00 15.19
CA GLY A 404 1.71 21.02 15.24
C GLY A 404 0.39 20.60 14.59
N ILE A 405 0.11 19.29 14.50
CA ILE A 405 -1.19 18.73 14.13
C ILE A 405 -2.00 18.36 15.39
N SER A 406 -3.29 18.66 15.36
CA SER A 406 -4.28 18.20 16.35
C SER A 406 -5.09 17.03 15.78
N LEU A 407 -5.51 16.12 16.66
CA LEU A 407 -6.39 15.01 16.31
C LEU A 407 -7.79 15.27 16.88
N THR A 408 -8.81 14.94 16.10
CA THR A 408 -10.21 14.97 16.56
C THR A 408 -10.44 13.80 17.51
N LYS A 409 -11.06 14.08 18.65
CA LYS A 409 -11.47 13.05 19.61
C LYS A 409 -12.68 12.26 19.10
N ILE A 410 -12.48 10.98 18.83
CA ILE A 410 -13.54 10.00 18.58
C ILE A 410 -13.94 9.38 19.92
N GLN A 411 -15.20 9.57 20.34
CA GLN A 411 -15.69 9.05 21.62
C GLN A 411 -14.80 9.44 22.82
N GLY A 412 -14.22 10.65 22.78
CA GLY A 412 -13.34 11.17 23.82
C GLY A 412 -11.86 10.77 23.71
N GLN A 413 -11.47 10.00 22.69
CA GLN A 413 -10.10 9.51 22.49
C GLN A 413 -9.54 9.94 21.12
N ASN A 414 -8.24 10.27 21.05
CA ASN A 414 -7.58 10.63 19.78
C ASN A 414 -7.35 9.42 18.85
N VAL A 415 -7.25 8.23 19.44
CA VAL A 415 -7.16 6.95 18.73
C VAL A 415 -8.31 6.09 19.22
N HIS A 416 -9.14 5.63 18.30
CA HIS A 416 -10.24 4.74 18.60
C HIS A 416 -9.88 3.31 18.19
N PHE A 417 -10.21 2.37 19.07
CA PHE A 417 -10.17 0.93 18.83
C PHE A 417 -11.59 0.39 19.01
N ALA A 418 -12.01 -0.51 18.14
CA ALA A 418 -13.31 -1.14 18.24
C ALA A 418 -13.19 -2.43 19.05
N HIS A 419 -13.54 -2.36 20.33
CA HIS A 419 -13.74 -3.50 21.22
C HIS A 419 -15.01 -3.34 22.03
#